data_AF-R5JS09-F1
#
_entry.id   AF-R5JS09-F1
#
_cell.length_a   1.000
_cell.length_b   1.000
_cell.length_c   1.000
_cell.angle_alpha   90.00
_cell.angle_beta   90.00
_cell.angle_gamma   90.00
#
_symmetry.space_group_name_H-M   'P 1'
#
loop_
_entity.id
_entity.type
_entity.pdbx_description
1 polymer ?
#
loop_
_entity_poly.entity_id
_entity_poly.type
_entity_poly.pdbx_seq_one_letter_code
_entity_poly.pdbx_strand_id
1 'polypeptide(L)' 'MRGINIVAKKESSTKSFVLRVDAETMDAIEKWAADEFRSTNGQLQWIIAEALKKSGRMRGMKEVNNEIMKE' A
#
# COMPACT_ATOMS: atom_id res chain seq x y z
N MET A 1 22.65 -33.77 -11.19
CA MET A 1 21.44 -32.98 -11.50
C MET A 1 21.31 -31.88 -10.45
N ARG A 2 21.35 -30.60 -10.81
CA ARG A 2 21.09 -29.50 -9.87
C ARG A 2 19.59 -29.23 -9.84
N GLY A 3 18.99 -29.39 -8.66
CA GLY A 3 17.57 -29.16 -8.43
C GLY A 3 17.17 -27.73 -8.78
N ILE A 4 16.04 -27.60 -9.45
CA ILE A 4 15.42 -26.32 -9.81
C ILE A 4 14.94 -25.67 -8.51
N ASN A 5 15.57 -24.58 -8.12
CA ASN A 5 15.17 -23.80 -6.95
C ASN A 5 13.97 -22.95 -7.36
N ILE A 6 12.77 -23.40 -6.97
CA ILE A 6 11.51 -22.73 -7.28
C ILE A 6 11.46 -21.49 -6.38
N VAL A 7 11.74 -20.32 -6.97
CA VAL A 7 11.74 -19.04 -6.26
C VAL A 7 10.38 -18.84 -5.61
N ALA A 8 10.34 -18.77 -4.28
CA ALA A 8 9.13 -18.57 -3.51
C ALA A 8 8.37 -17.35 -4.04
N LYS A 9 7.16 -17.60 -4.54
CA LYS A 9 6.24 -16.57 -5.02
C LYS A 9 5.83 -15.72 -3.83
N LYS A 10 6.36 -14.51 -3.71
CA LYS A 10 5.90 -13.51 -2.74
C LYS A 10 4.44 -13.18 -3.07
N GLU A 11 3.51 -13.78 -2.34
CA GLU A 11 2.12 -13.37 -2.44
C GLU A 11 2.04 -11.89 -2.06
N SER A 12 1.58 -11.07 -2.99
CA SER A 12 1.25 -9.68 -2.72
C SER A 12 0.08 -9.67 -1.76
N SER A 13 0.37 -9.62 -0.45
CA SER A 13 -0.62 -9.62 0.64
C SER A 13 -1.36 -8.27 0.72
N THR A 14 -1.91 -7.83 -0.41
CA THR A 14 -2.75 -6.64 -0.50
C THR A 14 -4.06 -6.94 0.21
N LYS A 15 -4.23 -6.35 1.40
CA LYS A 15 -5.48 -6.42 2.16
C LYS A 15 -6.49 -5.45 1.55
N SER A 16 -7.59 -5.98 1.01
CA SER A 16 -8.71 -5.18 0.53
C SER A 16 -9.62 -4.80 1.69
N PHE A 17 -10.00 -3.53 1.79
CA PHE A 17 -10.93 -3.03 2.80
C PHE A 17 -11.89 -2.02 2.18
N VAL A 18 -13.08 -1.88 2.77
CA VAL A 18 -14.07 -0.88 2.34
C VAL A 18 -13.78 0.43 3.07
N LEU A 19 -13.46 1.49 2.32
CA LEU A 19 -13.30 2.84 2.83
C LEU A 19 -14.63 3.59 2.72
N ARG A 20 -15.06 4.25 3.81
CA ARG A 20 -16.20 5.17 3.81
C ARG A 20 -15.69 6.59 3.84
N VAL A 21 -16.09 7.38 2.85
CA VAL A 21 -15.74 8.78 2.65
C VAL A 21 -16.93 9.46 1.99
N ASP A 22 -17.10 10.75 2.24
CA ASP A 22 -18.14 11.55 1.59
C ASP A 22 -17.78 11.81 0.11
N ALA A 23 -18.79 12.19 -0.67
CA ALA A 23 -18.64 12.40 -2.11
C ALA A 23 -17.69 13.56 -2.45
N GLU A 24 -17.70 14.64 -1.66
CA GLU A 24 -16.85 15.82 -1.92
C GLU A 24 -15.37 15.46 -1.75
N THR A 25 -15.04 14.70 -0.71
CA THR A 25 -13.70 14.17 -0.48
C THR A 25 -13.26 13.25 -1.62
N MET A 26 -14.14 12.37 -2.12
CA MET A 26 -13.81 11.48 -3.24
C MET A 26 -13.55 12.26 -4.53
N ASP A 27 -14.38 13.23 -4.87
CA ASP A 27 -14.21 14.07 -6.05
C ASP A 27 -12.89 14.85 -6.01
N ALA A 28 -12.51 15.35 -4.82
CA ALA A 28 -11.24 16.04 -4.64
C ALA A 28 -10.03 15.11 -4.86
N ILE A 29 -10.10 13.87 -4.37
CA ILE A 29 -9.04 12.87 -4.56
C ILE A 29 -8.94 12.45 -6.02
N GLU A 30 -10.06 12.28 -6.72
CA GLU A 30 -10.07 11.93 -8.15
C GLU A 30 -9.46 13.03 -9.01
N LYS A 31 -9.79 14.30 -8.74
CA LYS A 31 -9.18 15.45 -9.42
C LYS A 31 -7.67 15.49 -9.18
N TRP A 32 -7.24 15.33 -7.93
CA TRP A 32 -5.81 15.33 -7.61
C TRP A 32 -5.07 14.17 -8.28
N ALA A 33 -5.67 12.98 -8.31
CA ALA A 33 -5.10 11.84 -9.02
C ALA A 33 -4.98 12.13 -10.53
N ALA A 34 -5.99 12.75 -11.13
CA ALA A 34 -5.98 13.14 -12.55
C ALA A 34 -4.90 14.19 -12.86
N ASP A 35 -4.76 15.21 -12.01
CA ASP A 35 -3.76 16.27 -12.15
C ASP A 35 -2.32 15.73 -12.14
N GLU A 36 -2.07 14.67 -11.37
CA GLU A 36 -0.75 14.01 -11.27
C GLU A 36 -0.62 12.75 -12.14
N PHE A 37 -1.56 12.51 -13.06
CA PHE A 37 -1.60 11.33 -13.94
C PHE A 37 -1.48 9.99 -13.19
N ARG A 38 -2.18 9.86 -12.05
CA ARG A 38 -2.27 8.64 -11.24
C ARG A 38 -3.69 8.09 -11.22
N SER A 39 -3.80 6.82 -10.82
CA SER A 39 -5.10 6.26 -10.44
C SER A 39 -5.50 6.73 -9.04
N THR A 40 -6.81 6.83 -8.77
CA THR A 40 -7.35 7.18 -7.45
C THR A 40 -6.82 6.26 -6.35
N ASN A 41 -6.70 4.96 -6.63
CA ASN A 41 -6.14 4.00 -5.67
C ASN A 41 -4.64 4.26 -5.40
N GLY A 42 -3.85 4.57 -6.45
CA GLY A 42 -2.45 4.94 -6.28
C GLY A 42 -2.28 6.23 -5.48
N GLN A 43 -3.16 7.21 -5.71
CA GLN A 43 -3.18 8.46 -4.95
C GLN A 43 -3.52 8.23 -3.47
N LEU A 44 -4.54 7.42 -3.18
CA LEU A 44 -4.90 7.03 -1.81
C LEU A 44 -3.73 6.32 -1.09
N GLN A 45 -3.06 5.40 -1.75
CA GLN A 45 -1.89 4.72 -1.20
C GLN A 45 -0.77 5.71 -0.86
N TRP A 46 -0.50 6.67 -1.74
CA TRP A 46 0.51 7.69 -1.52
C TRP A 46 0.17 8.57 -0.32
N ILE A 47 -1.07 9.09 -0.25
CA ILE A 47 -1.55 9.93 0.87
C ILE A 47 -1.40 9.17 2.20
N ILE A 48 -1.85 7.91 2.26
CA ILE A 48 -1.76 7.09 3.48
C ILE A 48 -0.30 6.86 3.86
N ALA A 49 0.56 6.51 2.90
CA ALA A 49 1.97 6.26 3.15
C ALA A 49 2.69 7.52 3.66
N GLU A 50 2.38 8.66 3.07
CA GLU A 50 2.93 9.95 3.48
C GLU A 50 2.46 10.34 4.89
N ALA A 51 1.15 10.20 5.18
CA ALA A 51 0.57 10.48 6.48
C ALA A 51 1.18 9.60 7.58
N LEU A 52 1.33 8.29 7.33
CA LEU A 52 1.96 7.35 8.26
C LEU A 52 3.44 7.66 8.49
N LYS A 53 4.15 8.12 7.45
CA LYS A 53 5.55 8.54 7.57
C LYS A 53 5.66 9.82 8.41
N LYS A 54 4.85 10.83 8.10
CA LYS A 54 4.79 12.11 8.83
C LYS A 54 4.39 11.92 10.29
N SER A 55 3.47 10.99 10.57
CA SER A 55 3.06 10.67 11.93
C SER A 55 4.03 9.75 12.67
N GLY A 56 5.13 9.31 12.05
CA GLY A 56 6.08 8.35 12.62
C GLY A 56 5.54 6.92 12.81
N ARG A 57 4.34 6.61 12.30
CA ARG A 57 3.65 5.32 12.50
C ARG A 57 4.05 4.25 11.49
N MET A 58 4.82 4.62 10.45
CA MET A 58 5.33 3.67 9.47
C MET A 58 6.41 2.72 10.03
N ARG A 59 7.07 3.07 11.15
CA ARG A 59 8.25 2.34 11.67
C ARG A 59 7.98 0.89 12.11
N GLY A 60 6.74 0.47 12.38
CA GLY A 60 6.42 -0.92 12.73
C GLY A 60 6.21 -1.86 11.55
N MET A 61 5.97 -1.35 10.33
CA MET A 61 5.64 -2.22 9.19
C MET A 61 6.86 -2.96 8.64
N LYS A 62 8.08 -2.43 8.81
CA LYS A 62 9.32 -3.12 8.43
C LYS A 62 9.62 -4.31 9.36
N GLU A 63 9.30 -4.20 10.64
CA GLU A 63 9.53 -5.27 11.62
C GLU A 63 8.55 -6.43 11.43
N VAL A 64 7.26 -6.13 11.25
CA VAL A 64 6.22 -7.16 10.99
C VAL A 64 6.49 -7.93 9.69
N ASN A 65 6.93 -7.26 8.61
CA ASN A 65 7.30 -7.96 7.37
C ASN A 65 8.54 -8.86 7.56
N ASN A 66 9.48 -8.48 8.41
CA ASN A 66 10.67 -9.29 8.70
C ASN A 66 10.36 -10.49 9.62
N GLU A 67 9.36 -10.38 10.49
CA GLU A 67 8.90 -11.48 11.36
C GLU A 67 8.09 -12.52 10.58
N ILE A 68 7.17 -12.07 9.71
CA ILE A 68 6.41 -12.95 8.82
C ILE A 68 7.31 -13.71 7.82
N MET A 69 8.48 -13.15 7.48
CA MET A 69 9.47 -13.79 6.60
C MET A 69 10.41 -14.77 7.35
N LYS A 70 10.24 -14.96 8.66
CA LYS A 70 11.03 -15.89 9.48
C LYS A 70 10.27 -17.13 9.93
N GLU A 71 8.95 -17.18 9.74
CA GLU A 71 8.13 -18.41 9.79
C GLU A 71 8.02 -19.06 8.41
#